data_AF-A0A5S3X023-F1
#
_entry.id   AF-A0A5S3X023-F1
#
_cell.length_a   1.000
_cell.length_b   1.000
_cell.length_c   1.000
_cell.angle_alpha   90.00
_cell.angle_beta   90.00
_cell.angle_gamma   90.00
#
_symmetry.space_group_name_H-M   'P 1'
#
loop_
_entity.id
_entity.type
_entity.pdbx_description
1 polymer ?
#
loop_
_entity_poly.entity_id
_entity_poly.type
_entity_poly.pdbx_seq_one_letter_code
_entity_poly.pdbx_strand_id
1 'polypeptide(L)'
;MKLASSLLVTGIIAISVWGIALLQPMPVQALSSAQPDSVTPKQFPLEATRSNVETKTRTEEHNTLRVTLDTLIISGNTATLPTDKVQRLWQEFNTNTALNSRLIKQPLAVYVVYKDFSANFEQATITIGYSIDTLSSADDTVTLNAAQYERLLSKKKHTIQDIALAWQDIDYRRPINRVVEIHYLSEHSEITSSELLVNYGE
;
A
#
# COMPACT_ATOMS: atom_id res chain seq x y z
N MET A 1 8.54 -15.71 24.02
CA MET A 1 9.78 -15.20 23.39
C MET A 1 9.51 -13.82 22.82
N LYS A 2 10.43 -12.87 22.98
CA LYS A 2 10.24 -11.44 22.69
C LYS A 2 10.59 -11.15 21.22
N LEU A 3 9.62 -10.78 20.39
CA LEU A 3 9.84 -10.47 18.95
C LEU A 3 9.75 -8.97 18.60
N ALA A 4 9.60 -8.08 19.59
CA ALA A 4 9.27 -6.67 19.38
C ALA A 4 10.47 -5.70 19.40
N SER A 5 11.67 -6.09 18.96
CA SER A 5 12.88 -5.27 19.18
C SER A 5 13.67 -4.84 17.95
N SER A 6 13.14 -4.94 16.74
CA SER A 6 13.91 -4.48 15.56
C SER A 6 13.07 -3.98 14.38
N LEU A 7 12.24 -2.96 14.58
CA LEU A 7 11.69 -2.13 13.49
C LEU A 7 11.87 -0.62 13.71
N LEU A 8 12.70 -0.24 14.68
CA LEU A 8 13.22 1.12 14.77
C LEU A 8 14.55 1.15 14.03
N VAL A 9 14.53 1.65 12.79
CA VAL A 9 15.59 2.36 12.06
C VAL A 9 15.38 2.10 10.56
N THR A 10 14.72 3.05 9.89
CA THR A 10 15.16 3.71 8.64
C THR A 10 14.02 4.59 8.13
N GLY A 11 13.83 5.73 8.80
CA GLY A 11 13.44 6.93 8.08
C GLY A 11 14.60 7.36 7.17
N ILE A 12 14.25 8.07 6.09
CA ILE A 12 15.11 8.66 5.05
C ILE A 12 15.35 7.74 3.83
N ILE A 13 14.38 7.71 2.90
CA ILE A 13 14.44 8.14 1.47
C ILE A 13 13.03 7.87 0.87
N ALA A 14 12.01 8.48 1.45
CA ALA A 14 10.67 8.55 0.85
C ALA A 14 10.43 9.96 0.30
N ILE A 15 11.38 10.49 -0.50
CA ILE A 15 11.20 11.75 -1.26
C ILE A 15 11.88 11.69 -2.63
N SER A 16 12.92 10.87 -2.85
CA SER A 16 13.80 11.07 -4.01
C SER A 16 13.35 10.47 -5.36
N VAL A 17 12.20 9.80 -5.46
CA VAL A 17 11.74 9.23 -6.75
C VAL A 17 10.45 9.86 -7.30
N TRP A 18 9.76 10.72 -6.53
CA TRP A 18 8.63 11.53 -7.06
C TRP A 18 8.95 13.03 -7.17
N GLY A 19 10.09 13.49 -6.65
CA GLY A 19 10.45 14.92 -6.60
C GLY A 19 10.92 15.58 -7.90
N ILE A 20 11.03 14.86 -9.02
CA ILE A 20 11.55 15.44 -10.29
C ILE A 20 10.42 15.88 -11.23
N ALA A 21 9.15 15.56 -10.94
CA ALA A 21 8.02 15.96 -11.80
C ALA A 21 7.47 17.38 -11.54
N LEU A 22 8.02 18.16 -10.59
CA LEU A 22 7.52 19.51 -10.24
C LEU A 22 8.35 20.68 -10.80
N LEU A 23 9.38 20.43 -11.63
CA LEU A 23 10.13 21.49 -12.30
C LEU A 23 9.56 21.77 -13.69
N GLN A 24 8.34 22.31 -13.75
CA GLN A 24 7.92 23.12 -14.89
C GLN A 24 8.00 24.60 -14.47
N PRO A 25 8.90 25.41 -15.07
CA PRO A 25 8.95 26.83 -14.80
C PRO A 25 7.78 27.53 -15.50
N MET A 26 6.88 28.14 -14.74
CA MET A 26 5.93 29.12 -15.29
C MET A 26 6.43 30.54 -15.00
N PRO A 27 6.49 31.44 -16.00
CA PRO A 27 6.82 32.85 -15.76
C PRO A 27 5.59 33.63 -15.25
N VAL A 28 5.67 34.09 -14.00
CA VAL A 28 5.70 35.51 -13.56
C VAL A 28 4.49 36.47 -13.85
N GLN A 29 4.13 37.22 -12.78
CA GLN A 29 3.33 38.49 -12.57
C GLN A 29 1.81 38.37 -12.32
N ALA A 30 1.17 39.09 -11.38
CA ALA A 30 1.47 40.41 -10.81
C ALA A 30 0.85 40.71 -9.41
N LEU A 31 1.33 41.82 -8.82
CA LEU A 31 1.09 42.53 -7.54
C LEU A 31 -0.33 42.61 -6.95
N SER A 32 -0.40 42.50 -5.61
CA SER A 32 -1.05 43.43 -4.64
C SER A 32 -1.12 42.77 -3.26
N SER A 33 -0.98 43.41 -2.11
CA SER A 33 -0.54 44.73 -1.68
C SER A 33 -0.12 44.57 -0.21
N ALA A 34 0.89 45.33 0.22
CA ALA A 34 1.36 45.40 1.60
C ALA A 34 0.29 45.99 2.54
N GLN A 35 0.22 45.49 3.78
CA GLN A 35 0.38 46.28 5.03
C GLN A 35 0.28 45.33 6.25
N PRO A 36 1.19 45.43 7.24
CA PRO A 36 1.18 44.63 8.48
C PRO A 36 0.58 45.41 9.66
N ASP A 37 -0.10 44.72 10.57
CA ASP A 37 -0.35 45.20 11.93
C ASP A 37 0.16 44.18 12.95
N SER A 38 1.00 44.63 13.88
CA SER A 38 1.47 43.85 15.02
C SER A 38 1.84 44.79 16.16
N VAL A 39 1.15 44.67 17.31
CA VAL A 39 1.67 44.95 18.66
C VAL A 39 0.74 44.34 19.75
N THR A 40 1.17 43.19 20.30
CA THR A 40 1.27 42.68 21.70
C THR A 40 0.58 43.44 22.88
N PRO A 41 0.44 42.91 24.12
CA PRO A 41 -0.18 41.67 24.69
C PRO A 41 -1.22 41.96 25.83
N LYS A 42 -2.02 40.98 26.29
CA LYS A 42 -2.54 40.96 27.70
C LYS A 42 -3.02 39.59 28.21
N GLN A 43 -2.89 39.44 29.52
CA GLN A 43 -2.96 38.25 30.40
C GLN A 43 -4.24 37.40 30.43
N PHE A 44 -4.03 36.15 30.86
CA PHE A 44 -4.95 35.15 31.44
C PHE A 44 -6.06 35.71 32.35
N PRO A 45 -7.21 35.01 32.43
CA PRO A 45 -7.42 34.11 33.59
C PRO A 45 -7.92 32.70 33.22
N LEU A 46 -7.66 31.77 34.14
CA LEU A 46 -8.14 30.39 34.13
C LEU A 46 -9.66 30.32 34.30
N GLU A 47 -10.30 29.39 33.56
CA GLU A 47 -11.57 28.81 33.99
C GLU A 47 -11.66 27.34 33.58
N ALA A 48 -11.96 26.51 34.57
CA ALA A 48 -12.14 25.08 34.42
C ALA A 48 -13.51 24.80 33.79
N THR A 49 -13.56 23.96 32.76
CA THR A 49 -14.79 23.24 32.40
C THR A 49 -14.42 21.85 31.91
N ARG A 50 -14.81 20.86 32.70
CA ARG A 50 -14.88 19.44 32.32
C ARG A 50 -15.83 19.33 31.13
N SER A 51 -15.40 18.69 30.04
CA SER A 51 -16.36 18.14 29.09
C SER A 51 -15.85 16.85 28.46
N ASN A 52 -16.64 15.82 28.70
CA ASN A 52 -16.76 14.53 28.06
C ASN A 52 -15.63 14.03 27.15
N VAL A 53 -14.99 12.97 27.63
CA VAL A 53 -14.47 11.90 26.77
C VAL A 53 -15.69 11.25 26.09
N GLU A 54 -16.07 11.79 24.94
CA GLU A 54 -16.96 11.09 24.02
C GLU A 54 -16.11 9.99 23.37
N THR A 55 -16.11 8.83 24.02
CA THR A 55 -15.62 7.57 23.45
C THR A 55 -16.53 7.28 22.26
N LYS A 56 -16.16 7.82 21.11
CA LYS A 56 -16.76 7.50 19.83
C LYS A 56 -16.37 6.06 19.54
N THR A 57 -17.24 5.14 19.97
CA THR A 57 -17.19 3.74 19.60
C THR A 57 -17.26 3.69 18.09
N ARG A 58 -16.09 3.60 17.45
CA ARG A 58 -15.90 3.38 16.02
C ARG A 58 -16.41 1.98 15.73
N THR A 59 -17.74 1.86 15.66
CA THR A 59 -18.41 0.73 15.03
C THR A 59 -18.24 0.95 13.54
N GLU A 60 -17.04 0.71 13.04
CA GLU A 60 -16.81 0.64 11.60
C GLU A 60 -17.13 -0.77 11.14
N GLU A 61 -18.28 -0.87 10.46
CA GLU A 61 -18.60 -1.83 9.41
C GLU A 61 -17.72 -3.08 9.35
N HIS A 62 -18.04 -4.03 10.22
CA HIS A 62 -17.59 -5.41 10.12
C HIS A 62 -18.38 -6.13 9.00
N ASN A 63 -18.33 -5.59 7.77
CA ASN A 63 -19.13 -6.11 6.66
C ASN A 63 -18.23 -6.69 5.56
N THR A 64 -18.38 -8.02 5.41
CA THR A 64 -17.65 -8.98 4.57
C THR A 64 -16.18 -9.23 4.94
N LEU A 65 -15.98 -10.05 5.99
CA LEU A 65 -14.68 -10.67 6.32
C LEU A 65 -14.16 -11.58 5.20
N ARG A 66 -15.04 -12.12 4.34
CA ARG A 66 -14.68 -13.04 3.26
C ARG A 66 -14.99 -12.47 1.89
N VAL A 67 -14.08 -12.66 0.95
CA VAL A 67 -14.13 -12.16 -0.43
C VAL A 67 -13.72 -13.30 -1.36
N THR A 68 -14.37 -13.42 -2.51
CA THR A 68 -13.90 -14.35 -3.55
C THR A 68 -13.13 -13.53 -4.57
N LEU A 69 -11.89 -13.94 -4.84
CA LEU A 69 -11.13 -13.42 -5.99
C LEU A 69 -11.25 -14.46 -7.09
N ASP A 70 -11.72 -14.05 -8.26
CA ASP A 70 -11.76 -14.89 -9.45
C ASP A 70 -10.33 -15.20 -9.94
N THR A 71 -10.23 -16.10 -10.92
CA THR A 71 -8.92 -16.43 -11.50
C THR A 71 -8.27 -15.19 -12.09
N LEU A 72 -7.09 -14.85 -11.58
CA LEU A 72 -6.31 -13.70 -12.00
C LEU A 72 -4.95 -14.18 -12.51
N ILE A 73 -4.54 -13.70 -13.67
CA ILE A 73 -3.20 -13.96 -14.20
C ILE A 73 -2.45 -12.64 -14.22
N ILE A 74 -1.31 -12.61 -13.52
CA ILE A 74 -0.45 -11.43 -13.43
C ILE A 74 0.86 -11.68 -14.16
N SER A 75 1.43 -10.63 -14.76
CA SER A 75 2.79 -10.62 -15.31
C SER A 75 3.57 -9.49 -14.65
N GLY A 76 4.80 -9.80 -14.23
CA GLY A 76 5.66 -8.80 -13.60
C GLY A 76 6.90 -9.39 -12.96
N ASN A 77 7.48 -8.64 -12.03
CA ASN A 77 8.74 -9.00 -11.37
C ASN A 77 8.46 -10.02 -10.26
N THR A 78 9.16 -11.15 -10.30
CA THR A 78 9.05 -12.21 -9.29
C THR A 78 10.40 -12.47 -8.63
N ALA A 79 10.41 -12.56 -7.30
CA ALA A 79 11.60 -12.94 -6.55
C ALA A 79 11.24 -13.66 -5.25
N THR A 80 12.10 -14.59 -4.82
CA THR A 80 12.02 -15.20 -3.48
C THR A 80 12.91 -14.41 -2.54
N LEU A 81 12.33 -13.72 -1.57
CA LEU A 81 13.05 -12.80 -0.69
C LEU A 81 12.33 -12.62 0.67
N PRO A 82 13.03 -12.07 1.69
CA PRO A 82 12.40 -11.72 2.96
C PRO A 82 11.26 -10.71 2.78
N THR A 83 10.12 -10.93 3.43
CA THR A 83 8.92 -10.10 3.24
C THR A 83 9.15 -8.62 3.59
N ASP A 84 10.06 -8.33 4.52
CA ASP A 84 10.51 -6.99 4.90
C ASP A 84 11.41 -6.30 3.84
N LYS A 85 11.82 -7.01 2.78
CA LYS A 85 12.63 -6.50 1.66
C LYS A 85 11.84 -6.32 0.36
N VAL A 86 10.50 -6.42 0.40
CA VAL A 86 9.62 -6.21 -0.77
C VAL A 86 9.82 -4.87 -1.47
N GLN A 87 10.27 -3.83 -0.74
CA GLN A 87 10.56 -2.51 -1.30
C GLN A 87 11.55 -2.56 -2.48
N ARG A 88 12.52 -3.48 -2.46
CA ARG A 88 13.45 -3.65 -3.59
C ARG A 88 12.73 -4.12 -4.85
N LEU A 89 11.84 -5.10 -4.70
CA LEU A 89 11.06 -5.64 -5.82
C LEU A 89 10.14 -4.57 -6.41
N TRP A 90 9.59 -3.68 -5.58
CA TRP A 90 8.84 -2.51 -6.04
C TRP A 90 9.68 -1.56 -6.89
N GLN A 91 10.94 -1.31 -6.50
CA GLN A 91 11.86 -0.49 -7.29
C GLN A 91 12.18 -1.14 -8.64
N GLU A 92 12.44 -2.45 -8.65
CA GLU A 92 12.68 -3.21 -9.88
C GLU A 92 11.45 -3.19 -10.81
N PHE A 93 10.26 -3.38 -10.26
CA PHE A 93 9.00 -3.28 -11.01
C PHE A 93 8.80 -1.89 -11.63
N ASN A 94 8.96 -0.83 -10.83
CA ASN A 94 8.77 0.55 -11.31
C ASN A 94 9.78 0.96 -12.40
N THR A 95 10.95 0.33 -12.43
CA THR A 95 12.00 0.59 -13.43
C THR A 95 12.02 -0.43 -14.57
N ASN A 96 11.08 -1.39 -14.59
CA ASN A 96 10.98 -2.42 -15.61
C ASN A 96 10.39 -1.86 -16.92
N THR A 97 11.24 -1.24 -17.74
CA THR A 97 10.85 -0.66 -19.02
C THR A 97 10.32 -1.70 -20.00
N ALA A 98 10.82 -2.94 -19.95
CA ALA A 98 10.33 -4.03 -20.80
C ALA A 98 8.86 -4.35 -20.49
N LEU A 99 8.52 -4.52 -19.21
CA LEU A 99 7.13 -4.73 -18.78
C LEU A 99 6.25 -3.52 -19.11
N ASN A 100 6.69 -2.32 -18.77
CA ASN A 100 5.91 -1.10 -18.95
C ASN A 100 5.65 -0.79 -20.43
N SER A 101 6.60 -1.10 -21.33
CA SER A 101 6.42 -0.93 -22.77
C SER A 101 5.34 -1.82 -23.38
N ARG A 102 4.91 -2.88 -22.66
CA ARG A 102 3.87 -3.80 -23.12
C ARG A 102 2.46 -3.36 -22.73
N LEU A 103 2.30 -2.33 -21.91
CA LEU A 103 0.99 -1.82 -21.51
C LEU A 103 0.21 -1.31 -22.74
N ILE A 104 -0.97 -1.89 -22.99
CA ILE A 104 -1.87 -1.48 -24.07
C ILE A 104 -2.96 -0.50 -23.60
N LYS A 105 -3.11 -0.37 -22.29
CA LYS A 105 -4.05 0.54 -21.62
C LYS A 105 -3.50 0.89 -20.24
N GLN A 106 -4.00 1.99 -19.67
CA GLN A 106 -3.66 2.39 -18.31
C GLN A 106 -4.07 1.29 -17.31
N PRO A 107 -3.15 0.75 -16.48
CA PRO A 107 -3.50 -0.24 -15.49
C PRO A 107 -4.36 0.39 -14.38
N LEU A 108 -5.44 -0.31 -14.00
CA LEU A 108 -6.34 0.11 -12.92
C LEU A 108 -5.91 -0.42 -11.55
N ALA A 109 -5.01 -1.40 -11.52
CA ALA A 109 -4.45 -1.96 -10.30
C ALA A 109 -3.05 -2.53 -10.53
N VAL A 110 -2.26 -2.53 -9.46
CA VAL A 110 -1.05 -3.34 -9.31
C VAL A 110 -1.32 -4.39 -8.24
N TYR A 111 -0.90 -5.62 -8.51
CA TYR A 111 -1.06 -6.76 -7.61
C TYR A 111 0.30 -7.12 -7.02
N VAL A 112 0.34 -7.29 -5.70
CA VAL A 112 1.47 -7.91 -5.01
C VAL A 112 1.01 -9.24 -4.44
N VAL A 113 1.63 -10.32 -4.87
CA VAL A 113 1.22 -11.68 -4.51
C VAL A 113 2.38 -12.35 -3.79
N TYR A 114 2.12 -12.75 -2.55
CA TYR A 114 3.04 -13.50 -1.71
C TYR A 114 2.56 -14.94 -1.66
N LYS A 115 3.42 -15.88 -2.02
CA LYS A 115 3.16 -17.33 -1.99
C LYS A 115 4.43 -18.08 -1.56
N ASP A 116 4.30 -19.38 -1.36
CA ASP A 116 5.44 -20.26 -1.07
C ASP A 116 6.26 -19.74 0.13
N PHE A 117 5.56 -19.44 1.24
CA PHE A 117 6.18 -18.92 2.46
C PHE A 117 7.17 -19.93 3.06
N SER A 118 8.27 -19.43 3.62
CA SER A 118 9.15 -20.23 4.47
C SER A 118 8.40 -20.71 5.72
N ALA A 119 8.89 -21.76 6.37
CA ALA A 119 8.26 -22.34 7.56
C ALA A 119 8.06 -21.35 8.73
N ASN A 120 8.86 -20.27 8.76
CA ASN A 120 8.75 -19.18 9.74
C ASN A 120 8.10 -17.91 9.19
N PHE A 121 7.57 -17.94 7.96
CA PHE A 121 6.88 -16.83 7.28
C PHE A 121 7.72 -15.57 7.02
N GLU A 122 9.03 -15.60 7.26
CA GLU A 122 9.93 -14.46 7.04
C GLU A 122 10.27 -14.26 5.55
N GLN A 123 10.17 -15.31 4.74
CA GLN A 123 10.45 -15.29 3.30
C GLN A 123 9.25 -15.80 2.52
N ALA A 124 9.09 -15.29 1.31
CA ALA A 124 8.08 -15.74 0.36
C ALA A 124 8.58 -15.56 -1.07
N THR A 125 7.98 -16.30 -2.01
CA THR A 125 8.00 -15.90 -3.42
C THR A 125 6.98 -14.79 -3.62
N ILE A 126 7.47 -13.62 -4.03
CA ILE A 126 6.69 -12.41 -4.20
C ILE A 126 6.66 -12.04 -5.67
N THR A 127 5.49 -11.75 -6.21
CA THR A 127 5.30 -11.21 -7.56
C THR A 127 4.60 -9.86 -7.49
N ILE A 128 5.18 -8.84 -8.12
CA ILE A 128 4.56 -7.52 -8.32
C ILE A 128 4.28 -7.37 -9.80
N GLY A 129 3.02 -7.16 -10.17
CA GLY A 129 2.64 -7.18 -11.58
C GLY A 129 1.30 -6.54 -11.91
N TYR A 130 1.09 -6.43 -13.22
CA TYR A 130 -0.19 -6.06 -13.81
C TYR A 130 -0.97 -7.32 -14.19
N SER A 131 -2.30 -7.18 -14.28
CA SER A 131 -3.11 -8.22 -14.90
C SER A 131 -2.79 -8.32 -16.40
N ILE A 132 -2.77 -9.53 -16.94
CA ILE A 132 -2.38 -9.74 -18.35
C ILE A 132 -3.31 -9.05 -19.36
N ASP A 133 -4.54 -8.72 -18.98
CA ASP A 133 -5.50 -8.01 -19.83
C ASP A 133 -5.13 -6.54 -20.09
N THR A 134 -4.13 -6.02 -19.37
CA THR A 134 -3.55 -4.69 -19.60
C THR A 134 -2.30 -4.74 -20.49
N LEU A 135 -1.86 -5.91 -20.93
CA LEU A 135 -0.59 -6.12 -21.64
C LEU A 135 -0.82 -6.65 -23.06
N SER A 136 0.06 -6.27 -23.98
CA SER A 136 0.11 -6.78 -25.37
C SER A 136 0.65 -8.20 -25.46
N SER A 137 1.55 -8.57 -24.56
CA SER A 137 2.06 -9.92 -24.36
C SER A 137 2.40 -10.13 -22.89
N ALA A 138 2.38 -11.38 -22.45
CA ALA A 138 2.63 -11.76 -21.07
C ALA A 138 3.80 -12.75 -21.00
N ASP A 139 4.85 -12.36 -20.28
CA ASP A 139 5.96 -13.22 -19.91
C ASP A 139 6.00 -13.34 -18.38
N ASP A 140 6.68 -14.34 -17.84
CA ASP A 140 6.88 -14.52 -16.38
C ASP A 140 5.57 -14.39 -15.58
N THR A 141 4.54 -15.11 -16.02
CA THR A 141 3.20 -15.02 -15.47
C THR A 141 3.01 -15.85 -14.21
N VAL A 142 2.21 -15.34 -13.27
CA VAL A 142 1.70 -16.11 -12.13
C VAL A 142 0.17 -16.17 -12.21
N THR A 143 -0.37 -17.37 -12.12
CA THR A 143 -1.82 -17.61 -12.08
C THR A 143 -2.28 -17.77 -10.64
N LEU A 144 -3.23 -16.93 -10.24
CA LEU A 144 -3.97 -17.03 -9.01
C LEU A 144 -5.30 -17.69 -9.33
N ASN A 145 -5.40 -19.00 -9.10
CA ASN A 145 -6.68 -19.70 -9.21
C ASN A 145 -7.71 -19.10 -8.25
N ALA A 146 -8.96 -19.06 -8.69
CA ALA A 146 -10.08 -18.57 -7.89
C ALA A 146 -10.10 -19.20 -6.49
N ALA A 147 -10.26 -18.37 -5.46
CA ALA A 147 -10.27 -18.81 -4.07
C ALA A 147 -11.03 -17.83 -3.17
N GLN A 148 -11.41 -18.31 -1.99
CA GLN A 148 -11.92 -17.45 -0.91
C GLN A 148 -10.77 -16.88 -0.10
N TYR A 149 -10.85 -15.59 0.18
CA TYR A 149 -9.91 -14.83 0.97
C TYR A 149 -10.61 -14.27 2.20
N GLU A 150 -9.86 -14.18 3.27
CA GLU A 150 -10.19 -13.33 4.41
C GLU A 150 -9.60 -11.93 4.15
N ARG A 151 -10.41 -10.90 4.37
CA ARG A 151 -10.05 -9.50 4.13
C ARG A 151 -9.51 -8.89 5.41
N LEU A 152 -8.24 -8.49 5.38
CA LEU A 152 -7.55 -7.84 6.49
C LEU A 152 -7.65 -6.32 6.40
N LEU A 153 -7.62 -5.79 5.16
CA LEU A 153 -7.92 -4.38 4.89
C LEU A 153 -8.94 -4.28 3.77
N SER A 154 -10.03 -3.55 4.04
CA SER A 154 -11.01 -3.20 3.02
C SER A 154 -10.46 -2.20 2.01
N LYS A 155 -10.92 -2.28 0.76
CA LYS A 155 -10.58 -1.31 -0.31
C LYS A 155 -10.92 0.13 0.09
N LYS A 156 -9.93 0.86 0.61
CA LYS A 156 -10.01 2.27 1.03
C LYS A 156 -8.62 2.90 0.90
N LYS A 157 -8.52 4.21 1.09
CA LYS A 157 -7.22 4.89 1.17
C LYS A 157 -6.54 4.50 2.49
N HIS A 158 -5.36 3.92 2.37
CA HIS A 158 -4.55 3.45 3.51
C HIS A 158 -3.17 4.07 3.45
N THR A 159 -2.59 4.30 4.63
CA THR A 159 -1.16 4.60 4.76
C THR A 159 -0.34 3.32 4.70
N ILE A 160 0.97 3.46 4.50
CA ILE A 160 1.90 2.32 4.59
C ILE A 160 1.84 1.68 5.98
N GLN A 161 1.62 2.48 7.03
CA GLN A 161 1.50 1.98 8.39
C GLN A 161 0.24 1.13 8.60
N ASP A 162 -0.88 1.51 7.98
CA ASP A 162 -2.12 0.71 8.06
C ASP A 162 -1.92 -0.67 7.42
N ILE A 163 -1.22 -0.74 6.28
CA ILE A 163 -0.86 -1.99 5.61
C ILE A 163 0.06 -2.83 6.52
N ALA A 164 1.10 -2.21 7.09
CA ALA A 164 2.02 -2.89 8.00
C ALA A 164 1.35 -3.41 9.29
N LEU A 165 0.32 -2.72 9.78
CA LEU A 165 -0.49 -3.18 10.91
C LEU A 165 -1.35 -4.37 10.52
N ALA A 166 -2.00 -4.34 9.35
CA ALA A 166 -2.84 -5.45 8.91
C ALA A 166 -2.07 -6.74 8.62
N TRP A 167 -0.79 -6.65 8.24
CA TRP A 167 0.11 -7.81 8.18
C TRP A 167 0.32 -8.48 9.54
N GLN A 168 0.17 -7.74 10.64
CA GLN A 168 0.28 -8.29 12.01
C GLN A 168 -1.01 -9.02 12.43
N ASP A 169 -2.14 -8.73 11.79
CA ASP A 169 -3.43 -9.37 12.05
C ASP A 169 -3.56 -10.75 11.39
N ILE A 170 -2.60 -11.14 10.55
CA ILE A 170 -2.54 -12.48 9.96
C ILE A 170 -2.37 -13.53 11.07
N ASP A 171 -3.25 -14.53 11.08
CA ASP A 171 -3.08 -15.71 11.92
C ASP A 171 -1.99 -16.66 11.40
N TYR A 172 -0.75 -16.41 11.80
CA TYR A 172 0.43 -17.25 11.46
C TYR A 172 0.41 -18.64 12.11
N ARG A 173 -0.61 -19.00 12.90
CA ARG A 173 -0.78 -20.38 13.40
C ARG A 173 -1.40 -21.29 12.34
N ARG A 174 -1.97 -20.72 11.28
CA ARG A 174 -2.59 -21.43 10.16
C ARG A 174 -1.63 -21.47 8.98
N PRO A 175 -1.66 -22.53 8.15
CA PRO A 175 -0.93 -22.51 6.90
C PRO A 175 -1.43 -21.34 6.03
N ILE A 176 -0.51 -20.52 5.54
CA ILE A 176 -0.82 -19.41 4.63
C ILE A 176 -0.52 -19.90 3.23
N ASN A 177 -1.55 -20.04 2.40
CA ASN A 177 -1.36 -20.39 0.99
C ASN A 177 -0.83 -19.19 0.22
N ARG A 178 -1.42 -18.00 0.45
CA ARG A 178 -1.03 -16.75 -0.20
C ARG A 178 -1.62 -15.51 0.47
N VAL A 179 -0.93 -14.40 0.32
CA VAL A 179 -1.40 -13.06 0.66
C VAL A 179 -1.39 -12.22 -0.62
N VAL A 180 -2.42 -11.39 -0.80
CA VAL A 180 -2.57 -10.52 -1.97
C VAL A 180 -2.80 -9.10 -1.50
N GLU A 181 -1.92 -8.19 -1.90
CA GLU A 181 -2.15 -6.75 -1.84
C GLU A 181 -2.61 -6.26 -3.21
N ILE A 182 -3.66 -5.46 -3.22
CA ILE A 182 -4.19 -4.84 -4.45
C ILE A 182 -4.12 -3.33 -4.27
N HIS A 183 -3.31 -2.67 -5.09
CA HIS A 183 -3.21 -1.21 -5.13
C HIS A 183 -3.96 -0.68 -6.33
N TYR A 184 -5.10 -0.03 -6.09
CA TYR A 184 -5.93 0.53 -7.14
C TYR A 184 -5.42 1.89 -7.56
N LEU A 185 -5.28 2.08 -8.87
CA LEU A 185 -4.66 3.26 -9.47
C LEU A 185 -5.70 4.24 -10.01
N SER A 186 -5.35 5.52 -9.99
CA SER A 186 -6.03 6.55 -10.78
C SER A 186 -5.58 6.49 -12.24
N GLU A 187 -6.22 7.29 -13.09
CA GLU A 187 -5.79 7.50 -14.48
C GLU A 187 -4.37 8.06 -14.58
N HIS A 188 -3.87 8.71 -13.52
CA HIS A 188 -2.52 9.25 -13.42
C HIS A 188 -1.53 8.29 -12.75
N SER A 189 -1.88 7.01 -12.61
CA SER A 189 -1.06 5.98 -11.93
C SER A 189 -0.81 6.22 -10.44
N GLU A 190 -1.62 7.03 -9.78
CA GLU A 190 -1.52 7.26 -8.33
C GLU A 190 -2.34 6.22 -7.56
N ILE A 191 -1.85 5.74 -6.43
CA ILE A 191 -2.61 4.81 -5.58
C ILE A 191 -3.76 5.57 -4.92
N THR A 192 -4.98 5.20 -5.27
CA THR A 192 -6.22 5.79 -4.72
C THR A 192 -6.75 5.00 -3.52
N SER A 193 -6.57 3.68 -3.56
CA SER A 193 -6.96 2.76 -2.49
C SER A 193 -6.13 1.49 -2.52
N SER A 194 -6.06 0.82 -1.38
CA SER A 194 -5.41 -0.48 -1.25
C SER A 194 -6.35 -1.48 -0.56
N GLU A 195 -6.12 -2.76 -0.79
CA GLU A 195 -6.83 -3.86 -0.15
C GLU A 195 -5.81 -4.96 0.19
N LEU A 196 -5.98 -5.62 1.35
CA LEU A 196 -5.12 -6.73 1.79
C LEU A 196 -5.99 -7.96 2.07
N LEU A 197 -5.65 -9.06 1.40
CA LEU A 197 -6.38 -10.31 1.41
C LEU A 197 -5.46 -11.47 1.78
N VAL A 198 -5.91 -12.39 2.62
CA VAL A 198 -5.18 -13.61 2.98
C VAL A 198 -6.01 -14.85 2.65
N ASN A 199 -5.39 -15.83 2.01
CA ASN A 199 -5.95 -17.16 1.81
C ASN A 199 -5.16 -18.14 2.66
N TYR A 200 -5.86 -18.77 3.60
CA TYR A 200 -5.31 -19.84 4.43
C TYR A 200 -5.49 -21.20 3.75
N GLY A 201 -4.55 -22.11 4.03
CA GLY A 201 -4.70 -23.53 3.76
C GLY A 201 -5.72 -24.19 4.68
N GLU A 202 -6.12 -25.39 4.30
CA GLU A 202 -6.88 -26.31 5.15
C GLU A 202 -6.00 -26.93 6.24
#